data_AF-E0W4K2-F1
#
_entry.id   AF-E0W4K2-F1
#
_cell.length_a   1.000
_cell.length_b   1.000
_cell.length_c   1.000
_cell.angle_alpha   90.00
_cell.angle_beta   90.00
_cell.angle_gamma   90.00
#
_symmetry.space_group_name_H-M   'P 1'
#
loop_
_entity.id
_entity.type
_entity.pdbx_description
1 polymer ?
#
loop_
_entity_poly.entity_id
_entity_poly.type
_entity_poly.pdbx_seq_one_letter_code
_entity_poly.pdbx_strand_id
1 'polypeptide(L)'
;MSQGMINNRSLEKDFTVASPEEFVKRFKGTRVINKVLIANNGIAAVKCMRSIRRWSYEMFKFERSIRFVVMVTPEDLKANAEYIKMADHYVPVPGGANNNNYANVELILDIALRCQVQVRI
;
A
#
# COMPACT_ATOMS: atom_id res chain seq x y z
N MET A 1 -44.62 -25.14 17.03
CA MET A 1 -43.35 -24.59 17.53
C MET A 1 -42.20 -25.33 16.86
N SER A 2 -41.54 -24.71 15.90
CA SER A 2 -40.17 -25.04 15.49
C SER A 2 -39.64 -23.80 14.75
N GLN A 3 -38.86 -23.01 15.48
CA GLN A 3 -38.25 -21.77 15.04
C GLN A 3 -37.47 -21.95 13.73
N GLY A 4 -37.80 -21.11 12.74
CA GLY A 4 -36.96 -20.89 11.59
C GLY A 4 -35.63 -20.28 12.03
N MET A 5 -34.53 -20.94 11.69
CA MET A 5 -33.19 -20.37 11.76
C MET A 5 -33.14 -19.19 10.78
N ILE A 6 -33.29 -17.98 11.31
CA ILE A 6 -33.00 -16.75 10.58
C ILE A 6 -31.50 -16.79 10.27
N ASN A 7 -31.18 -16.99 8.99
CA ASN A 7 -29.82 -16.91 8.47
C ASN A 7 -29.26 -15.51 8.75
N ASN A 8 -28.48 -15.38 9.82
CA ASN A 8 -27.78 -14.15 10.22
C ASN A 8 -26.65 -13.75 9.25
N ARG A 9 -26.48 -14.45 8.12
CA ARG A 9 -25.47 -14.17 7.08
C ARG A 9 -25.84 -13.04 6.12
N SER A 10 -27.04 -12.47 6.25
CA SER A 10 -27.55 -11.44 5.34
C SER A 10 -27.11 -10.01 5.68
N LEU A 11 -26.68 -9.77 6.93
CA LEU A 11 -26.34 -8.43 7.45
C LEU A 11 -24.85 -8.05 7.29
N GLU A 12 -24.00 -8.99 6.90
CA GLU A 12 -22.57 -8.72 6.65
C GLU A 12 -22.30 -8.21 5.22
N LYS A 13 -23.33 -8.13 4.38
CA LYS A 13 -23.22 -7.61 3.01
C LYS A 13 -23.30 -6.09 3.05
N ASP A 14 -22.24 -5.47 2.55
CA ASP A 14 -22.01 -4.03 2.39
C ASP A 14 -21.41 -3.29 3.59
N PHE A 15 -20.47 -3.94 4.30
CA PHE A 15 -19.44 -3.24 5.08
C PHE A 15 -18.40 -2.62 4.13
N THR A 16 -18.82 -1.65 3.34
CA THR A 16 -17.94 -0.89 2.45
C THR A 16 -17.92 0.56 2.91
N VAL A 17 -16.75 1.18 2.87
CA VAL A 17 -16.57 2.59 3.23
C VAL A 17 -16.03 3.33 2.02
N ALA A 18 -16.43 4.59 1.85
CA ALA A 18 -16.10 5.32 0.63
C ALA A 18 -14.63 5.75 0.54
N SER A 19 -13.93 5.91 1.67
CA SER A 19 -12.55 6.39 1.69
C SER A 19 -11.76 5.93 2.92
N PRO A 20 -10.41 5.97 2.88
CA PRO A 20 -9.55 5.69 4.04
C PRO A 20 -9.85 6.57 5.26
N GLU A 21 -10.25 7.82 5.06
CA GLU A 21 -10.62 8.75 6.13
C GLU A 21 -11.84 8.23 6.92
N GLU A 22 -12.88 7.80 6.20
CA GLU A 22 -14.10 7.27 6.80
C GLU A 22 -13.84 5.91 7.47
N PHE A 23 -12.97 5.08 6.86
CA PHE A 23 -12.50 3.85 7.49
C PHE A 23 -11.86 4.14 8.85
N VAL A 24 -10.87 5.03 8.90
CA VAL A 24 -10.16 5.34 10.14
C VAL A 24 -11.11 5.90 11.21
N LYS A 25 -12.03 6.80 10.83
CA LYS A 25 -13.03 7.35 11.76
C LYS A 25 -13.94 6.25 12.32
N ARG A 26 -14.47 5.38 11.46
CA ARG A 26 -15.41 4.32 11.85
C ARG A 26 -14.75 3.26 12.73
N PHE A 27 -13.49 2.93 12.47
CA PHE A 27 -12.70 1.98 13.26
C PHE A 27 -11.96 2.61 14.44
N LYS A 28 -12.22 3.89 14.75
CA LYS A 28 -11.59 4.64 15.86
C LYS A 28 -10.06 4.69 15.75
N GLY A 29 -9.52 4.69 14.54
CA GLY A 29 -8.11 4.92 14.27
C GLY A 29 -7.76 6.41 14.41
N THR A 30 -6.47 6.69 14.61
CA THR A 30 -5.96 8.05 14.85
C THR A 30 -5.24 8.67 13.66
N ARG A 31 -4.88 7.86 12.66
CA ARG A 31 -4.06 8.30 11.53
C ARG A 31 -4.55 7.72 10.21
N VAL A 32 -4.81 8.60 9.26
CA VAL A 32 -5.17 8.23 7.89
C VAL A 32 -3.91 7.96 7.07
N ILE A 33 -3.92 6.84 6.34
CA ILE A 33 -2.84 6.44 5.43
C ILE A 33 -3.46 6.27 4.05
N ASN A 34 -3.08 7.14 3.13
CA ASN A 34 -3.52 7.09 1.74
C ASN A 34 -2.36 6.97 0.75
N LYS A 35 -1.12 7.13 1.21
CA LYS A 35 0.10 7.03 0.42
C LYS A 35 1.22 6.38 1.23
N VAL A 36 1.83 5.36 0.64
CA VAL A 36 2.84 4.52 1.27
C VAL A 36 4.10 4.48 0.42
N LEU A 37 5.26 4.70 1.05
CA LEU A 37 6.56 4.46 0.43
C LEU A 37 7.00 3.02 0.71
N ILE A 38 7.35 2.28 -0.34
CA ILE A 38 7.99 0.97 -0.25
C ILE A 38 9.49 1.17 -0.47
N ALA A 39 10.27 0.97 0.58
CA ALA A 39 11.73 1.03 0.57
C ALA A 39 12.33 -0.38 0.37
N ASN A 40 11.72 -1.15 -0.53
CA ASN A 40 12.08 -2.52 -0.85
C ASN A 40 11.79 -2.78 -2.34
N ASN A 41 12.37 -3.83 -2.91
CA ASN A 41 12.18 -4.20 -4.31
C ASN A 41 11.67 -5.64 -4.48
N GLY A 42 11.68 -6.13 -5.71
CA GLY A 42 11.39 -7.51 -6.05
C GLY A 42 10.05 -8.03 -5.50
N ILE A 43 10.07 -9.26 -4.98
CA ILE A 43 8.86 -9.95 -4.53
C ILE A 43 8.21 -9.31 -3.30
N ALA A 44 9.00 -8.67 -2.43
CA ALA A 44 8.49 -8.01 -1.24
C ALA A 44 7.58 -6.83 -1.63
N ALA A 45 8.04 -5.99 -2.56
CA ALA A 45 7.26 -4.87 -3.09
C ALA A 45 5.99 -5.36 -3.81
N VAL A 46 6.10 -6.38 -4.67
CA VAL A 46 4.95 -6.96 -5.38
C VAL A 46 3.92 -7.51 -4.40
N LYS A 47 4.34 -8.30 -3.41
CA LYS A 47 3.43 -8.94 -2.46
C LYS A 47 2.75 -7.93 -1.55
N CYS A 48 3.48 -6.90 -1.13
CA CYS A 48 2.94 -5.78 -0.37
C CYS A 48 1.80 -5.10 -1.14
N MET A 49 2.08 -4.63 -2.37
CA MET A 49 1.09 -3.93 -3.19
C MET A 49 -0.11 -4.81 -3.51
N ARG A 50 0.09 -6.07 -3.93
CA ARG A 50 -1.02 -6.99 -4.24
C ARG A 50 -1.93 -7.21 -3.04
N SER A 51 -1.35 -7.43 -1.86
CA SER A 51 -2.12 -7.71 -0.64
C SER A 51 -2.94 -6.50 -0.22
N ILE A 52 -2.32 -5.31 -0.19
CA ILE A 52 -3.02 -4.09 0.23
C ILE A 52 -4.04 -3.64 -0.82
N ARG A 53 -3.77 -3.77 -2.12
CA ARG A 53 -4.74 -3.44 -3.18
C ARG A 53 -5.96 -4.36 -3.15
N ARG A 54 -5.75 -5.67 -2.91
CA ARG A 54 -6.85 -6.62 -2.73
C ARG A 54 -7.72 -6.22 -1.54
N TRP A 55 -7.11 -5.95 -0.39
CA TRP A 55 -7.84 -5.48 0.79
C TRP A 55 -8.56 -4.15 0.52
N SER A 56 -7.90 -3.22 -0.17
CA SER A 56 -8.48 -1.92 -0.53
C SER A 56 -9.69 -2.09 -1.43
N TYR A 57 -9.65 -3.02 -2.39
CA TYR A 57 -10.81 -3.33 -3.21
C TYR A 57 -11.94 -3.97 -2.42
N GLU A 58 -11.63 -4.87 -1.49
CA GLU A 58 -12.63 -5.50 -0.63
C GLU A 58 -13.37 -4.46 0.23
N MET A 59 -12.64 -3.49 0.81
CA MET A 59 -13.16 -2.46 1.73
C MET A 59 -13.77 -1.23 1.05
N PHE A 60 -13.09 -0.69 0.02
CA PHE A 60 -13.43 0.59 -0.61
C PHE A 60 -14.06 0.44 -2.01
N LYS A 61 -14.10 -0.79 -2.55
CA LYS A 61 -14.41 -1.06 -3.98
C LYS A 61 -13.50 -0.31 -4.95
N PHE A 62 -12.34 0.13 -4.47
CA PHE A 62 -11.33 0.84 -5.23
C PHE A 62 -9.94 0.40 -4.79
N GLU A 63 -9.25 -0.32 -5.68
CA GLU A 63 -7.93 -0.91 -5.38
C GLU A 63 -6.84 0.16 -5.13
N ARG A 64 -6.97 1.37 -5.69
CA ARG A 64 -6.00 2.46 -5.54
C ARG A 64 -6.38 3.47 -4.46
N SER A 65 -7.22 3.06 -3.51
CA SER A 65 -7.52 3.87 -2.31
C SER A 65 -6.26 4.15 -1.49
N ILE A 66 -5.29 3.25 -1.53
CA ILE A 66 -3.92 3.45 -1.03
C ILE A 66 -2.98 3.52 -2.23
N ARG A 67 -2.24 4.63 -2.32
CA ARG A 67 -1.24 4.88 -3.36
C ARG A 67 0.13 4.38 -2.92
N PHE A 68 0.88 3.81 -3.86
CA PHE A 68 2.23 3.33 -3.63
C PHE A 68 3.27 4.18 -4.34
N VAL A 69 4.25 4.64 -3.57
CA VAL A 69 5.52 5.17 -4.05
C VAL A 69 6.58 4.08 -3.85
N VAL A 70 7.36 3.76 -4.88
CA VAL A 70 8.44 2.76 -4.78
C VAL A 70 9.79 3.41 -5.05
N MET A 71 10.82 3.02 -4.29
CA MET A 71 12.20 3.33 -4.63
C MET A 71 12.67 2.37 -5.74
N VAL A 72 13.44 2.87 -6.70
CA VAL A 72 13.88 2.07 -7.86
C VAL A 72 15.33 2.36 -8.20
N THR A 73 16.16 1.32 -8.23
CA THR A 73 17.55 1.44 -8.66
C THR A 73 17.69 1.27 -10.19
N PRO A 74 18.82 1.69 -10.79
CA PRO A 74 19.09 1.46 -12.21
C PRO A 74 19.08 -0.02 -12.59
N GLU A 75 19.49 -0.91 -11.68
CA GLU A 75 19.47 -2.36 -11.88
C GLU A 75 18.04 -2.89 -12.00
N ASP A 76 17.13 -2.42 -11.15
CA ASP A 76 15.71 -2.80 -11.21
C ASP A 76 15.04 -2.29 -12.49
N LEU A 77 15.37 -1.08 -12.94
CA LEU A 77 14.92 -0.53 -14.23
C LEU A 77 15.43 -1.36 -15.40
N LYS A 78 16.73 -1.70 -15.40
CA LYS A 78 17.34 -2.52 -16.44
C LYS A 78 16.74 -3.92 -16.49
N ALA A 79 16.39 -4.49 -15.34
CA ALA A 79 15.71 -5.78 -15.23
C ALA A 79 14.20 -5.70 -15.58
N ASN A 80 13.66 -4.50 -15.83
CA ASN A 80 12.24 -4.27 -16.09
C ASN A 80 11.34 -4.83 -14.97
N ALA A 81 11.74 -4.60 -13.72
CA ALA A 81 11.13 -5.24 -12.55
C ALA A 81 9.62 -4.95 -12.46
N GLU A 82 8.84 -6.00 -12.14
CA GLU A 82 7.37 -5.95 -12.18
C GLU A 82 6.79 -4.89 -11.23
N TYR A 83 7.38 -4.74 -10.03
CA TYR A 83 6.89 -3.83 -9.01
C TYR A 83 6.87 -2.36 -9.50
N ILE A 84 7.76 -1.99 -10.43
CA ILE A 84 7.82 -0.64 -11.00
C ILE A 84 6.54 -0.32 -11.78
N LYS A 85 6.03 -1.28 -12.55
CA LYS A 85 4.78 -1.13 -13.34
C LYS A 85 3.54 -1.17 -12.47
N MET A 86 3.63 -1.83 -11.31
CA MET A 86 2.53 -1.94 -10.36
C MET A 86 2.35 -0.67 -9.55
N ALA A 87 3.43 0.04 -9.23
CA ALA A 87 3.41 1.23 -8.39
C ALA A 87 2.64 2.41 -9.03
N ASP A 88 2.11 3.28 -8.19
CA ASP A 88 1.45 4.52 -8.65
C ASP A 88 2.47 5.62 -8.97
N HIS A 89 3.60 5.60 -8.29
CA HIS A 89 4.73 6.48 -8.52
C HIS A 89 6.03 5.76 -8.19
N TYR A 90 7.12 6.09 -8.89
CA TYR A 90 8.44 5.58 -8.57
C TYR A 90 9.45 6.72 -8.43
N VAL A 91 10.44 6.53 -7.57
CA VAL A 91 11.51 7.48 -7.30
C VAL A 91 12.85 6.79 -7.62
N PRO A 92 13.63 7.31 -8.58
CA PRO A 92 14.94 6.75 -8.88
C PRO A 92 15.89 6.99 -7.69
N VAL A 93 16.65 5.97 -7.33
CA VAL A 93 17.64 5.99 -6.24
C VAL A 93 18.99 5.44 -6.73
N PRO A 94 20.11 5.72 -6.03
CA PRO A 94 21.41 5.21 -6.42
C PRO A 94 21.46 3.67 -6.50
N GLY A 95 22.20 3.14 -7.47
CA GLY A 95 22.44 1.71 -7.61
C GLY A 95 23.55 1.17 -6.67
N GLY A 96 23.98 -0.06 -6.95
CA GLY A 96 25.02 -0.74 -6.16
C GLY A 96 24.51 -1.33 -4.84
N ALA A 97 25.38 -1.37 -3.82
CA ALA A 97 25.08 -1.99 -2.54
C ALA A 97 23.88 -1.33 -1.83
N ASN A 98 23.14 -2.11 -1.03
CA ASN A 98 21.84 -1.69 -0.48
C ASN A 98 21.94 -0.51 0.50
N ASN A 99 23.10 -0.30 1.13
CA ASN A 99 23.40 0.85 1.97
C ASN A 99 23.34 2.20 1.22
N ASN A 100 23.35 2.19 -0.11
CA ASN A 100 23.18 3.38 -0.94
C ASN A 100 21.69 3.66 -1.28
N ASN A 101 20.80 2.70 -1.05
CA ASN A 101 19.39 2.77 -1.47
C ASN A 101 18.43 2.26 -0.37
N TYR A 102 18.00 1.00 -0.45
CA TYR A 102 16.94 0.40 0.36
C TYR A 102 17.27 0.27 1.86
N ALA A 103 18.55 0.34 2.23
CA ALA A 103 18.99 0.36 3.63
C ALA A 103 19.48 1.75 4.09
N ASN A 104 19.44 2.76 3.21
CA ASN A 104 19.83 4.12 3.56
C ASN A 104 18.68 4.87 4.23
N VAL A 105 18.70 4.94 5.56
CA VAL A 105 17.62 5.55 6.34
C VAL A 105 17.44 7.04 6.04
N GLU A 106 18.52 7.78 5.79
CA GLU A 106 18.46 9.21 5.48
C GLU A 106 17.79 9.46 4.12
N LEU A 107 18.15 8.65 3.11
CA LEU A 107 17.52 8.72 1.79
C LEU A 107 16.04 8.35 1.85
N ILE A 108 15.69 7.28 2.59
CA ILE A 108 14.29 6.87 2.77
C ILE A 108 13.48 7.99 3.45
N LEU A 109 14.05 8.65 4.45
CA LEU A 109 13.44 9.78 5.13
C LEU A 109 13.23 10.97 4.18
N ASP A 110 14.27 11.35 3.42
CA ASP A 110 14.20 12.44 2.44
C ASP A 110 13.10 12.19 1.40
N ILE A 111 13.06 10.99 0.81
CA ILE A 111 12.04 10.62 -0.18
C ILE A 111 10.65 10.65 0.45
N ALA A 112 10.49 10.14 1.67
CA ALA A 112 9.20 10.14 2.35
C ALA A 112 8.66 11.56 2.58
N LEU A 113 9.55 12.50 2.96
CA LEU A 113 9.20 13.91 3.14
C LEU A 113 8.84 14.56 1.81
N ARG A 114 9.66 14.40 0.76
CA ARG A 114 9.41 14.97 -0.57
C ARG A 114 8.14 14.44 -1.22
N CYS A 115 7.88 13.15 -1.09
CA CYS A 115 6.68 12.52 -1.66
C CYS A 115 5.44 12.66 -0.77
N GLN A 116 5.56 13.24 0.43
CA GLN A 116 4.51 13.41 1.43
C GLN A 116 3.75 12.09 1.68
N VAL A 117 4.50 11.02 1.94
CA VAL A 117 3.93 9.71 2.30
C VAL A 117 3.63 9.67 3.80
N GLN A 118 2.59 8.95 4.23
CA GLN A 118 2.31 8.82 5.65
C GLN A 118 3.10 7.66 6.28
N VAL A 119 3.33 6.58 5.54
CA VAL A 119 4.02 5.39 6.05
C VAL A 119 5.12 4.94 5.10
N ARG A 120 6.14 4.31 5.68
CA ARG A 120 7.29 3.68 5.01
C ARG A 120 7.31 2.21 5.43
N ILE A 121 7.49 1.31 4.49
CA ILE A 121 7.54 -0.15 4.68
C ILE A 121 8.65 -0.78 3.85
#